data_AF-A0A9D8A2Y3-F1
#
_entry.id   AF-A0A9D8A2Y3-F1
#
_cell.length_a   1.000
_cell.length_b   1.000
_cell.length_c   1.000
_cell.angle_alpha   90.00
_cell.angle_beta   90.00
_cell.angle_gamma   90.00
#
_symmetry.space_group_name_H-M   'P 1'
#
loop_
_entity.id
_entity.type
_entity.pdbx_description
1 polymer ?
#
loop_
_entity_poly.entity_id
_entity_poly.type
_entity_poly.pdbx_seq_one_letter_code
_entity_poly.pdbx_strand_id
1 'polypeptide(L)' 'MPNKDTRYFIDIELSTLQVVAHGYDQKQNLNKGRQTNPKQHRLFLTKWQYNKFVERCEFNNN' A
#
# COMPACT_ATOMS: atom_id res chain seq x y z
N MET A 1 8.21 -2.35 15.49
CA MET A 1 9.42 -2.42 14.63
C MET A 1 9.08 -3.23 13.37
N PRO A 2 9.37 -2.73 12.16
CA PRO A 2 9.19 -3.50 10.93
C PRO A 2 10.03 -4.79 10.97
N ASN A 3 9.47 -5.88 10.48
CA ASN A 3 10.13 -7.20 10.41
C ASN A 3 9.96 -7.81 9.01
N LYS A 4 10.42 -9.04 8.80
CA LYS A 4 10.30 -9.77 7.52
C LYS A 4 8.86 -9.94 7.02
N ASP A 5 7.89 -9.89 7.92
CA ASP A 5 6.46 -10.09 7.66
C ASP A 5 5.71 -8.77 7.49
N THR A 6 6.37 -7.63 7.69
CA THR A 6 5.83 -6.33 7.30
C THR A 6 5.67 -6.27 5.78
N ARG A 7 4.51 -5.76 5.34
CA ARG A 7 4.17 -5.54 3.94
C ARG A 7 3.77 -4.09 3.78
N TYR A 8 4.40 -3.42 2.82
CA TYR A 8 4.05 -2.07 2.41
C TYR A 8 3.11 -2.17 1.23
N PHE A 9 2.13 -1.28 1.15
CA PHE A 9 1.11 -1.37 0.12
C PHE A 9 0.53 -0.01 -0.28
N ILE A 10 -0.08 -0.01 -1.46
CA ILE A 10 -1.01 1.02 -1.94
C ILE A 10 -2.31 0.32 -2.37
N ASP A 11 -3.45 0.97 -2.13
CA ASP A 11 -4.76 0.52 -2.57
C ASP A 11 -5.24 1.43 -3.69
N ILE A 12 -5.62 0.80 -4.81
CA ILE A 12 -6.13 1.47 -6.00
C ILE A 12 -7.60 1.12 -6.14
N GLU A 13 -8.46 2.12 -6.27
CA GLU A 13 -9.85 1.90 -6.64
C GLU A 13 -9.95 1.66 -8.15
N LEU A 14 -10.53 0.52 -8.55
CA LEU A 14 -10.52 0.09 -9.95
C LEU A 14 -11.43 0.92 -10.86
N SER A 15 -12.50 1.53 -10.32
CA SER A 15 -13.42 2.36 -11.11
C SER A 15 -12.81 3.71 -11.50
N THR A 16 -11.98 4.27 -10.63
CA THR A 16 -11.40 5.61 -10.81
C THR A 16 -9.91 5.55 -11.19
N LEU A 17 -9.28 4.39 -11.01
CA LEU A 17 -7.83 4.18 -11.12
C LEU A 17 -7.01 5.09 -10.20
N GLN A 18 -7.62 5.60 -9.13
CA GLN A 18 -6.98 6.47 -8.16
C GLN A 18 -6.41 5.66 -7.00
N VAL A 19 -5.29 6.13 -6.45
CA VAL A 19 -4.77 5.64 -5.18
C VAL A 19 -5.66 6.19 -4.07
N VAL A 20 -6.33 5.30 -3.34
CA VAL A 20 -7.29 5.67 -2.28
C VAL A 20 -6.72 5.44 -0.87
N ALA A 21 -5.68 4.63 -0.74
CA ALA A 21 -4.96 4.46 0.51
C ALA A 21 -3.52 3.96 0.27
N HIS A 22 -2.67 4.14 1.27
CA HIS A 22 -1.35 3.52 1.34
C HIS A 22 -1.01 3.22 2.81
N GLY A 23 -0.13 2.26 3.05
CA GLY A 23 0.27 1.93 4.40
C GLY A 23 1.25 0.78 4.50
N TYR A 24 1.47 0.34 5.73
CA TYR A 24 2.22 -0.87 6.03
C TYR A 24 1.62 -1.59 7.23
N ASP A 25 1.60 -2.92 7.17
CA ASP A 25 1.11 -3.75 8.26
C ASP A 25 1.75 -5.14 8.21
N GLN A 26 1.54 -5.95 9.25
CA GLN A 26 1.92 -7.35 9.27
C GLN A 26 1.08 -8.14 8.26
N LYS A 27 1.71 -9.05 7.51
CA LYS A 27 1.06 -9.92 6.52
C LYS A 27 -0.22 -10.57 7.05
N GLN A 28 -0.26 -10.94 8.32
CA GLN A 28 -1.39 -11.60 8.98
C GLN A 28 -2.65 -10.70 8.98
N ASN A 29 -2.47 -9.40 9.22
CA ASN A 29 -3.54 -8.40 9.27
C ASN A 29 -4.05 -8.01 7.87
N LEU A 30 -3.28 -8.31 6.83
CA LEU A 30 -3.58 -7.98 5.44
C LEU A 30 -4.25 -9.16 4.71
N ASN A 31 -5.15 -9.88 5.38
CA ASN A 31 -5.78 -11.11 4.86
C ASN A 31 -4.74 -12.12 4.34
N LYS A 32 -3.59 -12.24 5.02
CA LYS A 32 -2.44 -13.07 4.59
C LYS A 32 -1.87 -12.66 3.21
N GLY A 33 -2.10 -11.42 2.78
CA GLY A 33 -1.73 -10.89 1.48
C GLY A 33 -2.79 -11.08 0.39
N ARG A 34 -4.00 -11.54 0.73
CA ARG A 34 -5.08 -11.73 -0.24
C ARG A 34 -5.87 -10.44 -0.47
N GLN A 35 -6.28 -10.22 -1.72
CA GLN A 35 -7.24 -9.18 -2.08
C GLN A 35 -8.66 -9.77 -1.98
N THR A 36 -9.47 -9.23 -1.09
CA THR A 36 -10.85 -9.70 -0.85
C THR A 36 -11.91 -8.75 -1.38
N ASN A 37 -11.55 -7.48 -1.64
CA ASN A 37 -12.46 -6.50 -2.21
C ASN A 37 -12.30 -6.46 -3.73
N PRO A 38 -13.31 -6.86 -4.53
CA PRO A 38 -13.20 -6.86 -5.99
C PRO A 38 -13.15 -5.46 -6.60
N LYS A 39 -13.48 -4.40 -5.85
CA LYS A 39 -13.43 -3.01 -6.31
C LYS A 39 -12.08 -2.33 -6.05
N GLN A 40 -11.22 -2.98 -5.26
CA GLN A 40 -9.94 -2.42 -4.84
C GLN A 40 -8.80 -3.38 -5.15
N HIS A 41 -7.75 -2.85 -5.77
CA HIS A 41 -6.53 -3.59 -6.02
C HIS A 41 -5.42 -3.09 -5.09
N ARG A 42 -4.96 -3.96 -4.18
CA ARG A 42 -3.82 -3.72 -3.29
C ARG A 42 -2.51 -4.15 -3.94
N LEU A 43 -1.63 -3.23 -4.25
CA LEU A 43 -0.28 -3.54 -4.71
C LEU A 43 0.70 -3.55 -3.54
N PHE A 44 1.51 -4.60 -3.45
CA PHE A 44 2.56 -4.69 -2.45
C PHE A 44 3.87 -4.11 -2.98
N LEU A 45 4.52 -3.32 -2.14
CA LEU A 45 5.76 -2.64 -2.43
C LEU A 45 6.87 -3.16 -1.52
N THR A 46 8.10 -3.07 -2.01
CA THR A 46 9.27 -3.08 -1.13
C THR A 46 9.27 -1.83 -0.24
N LYS A 47 9.96 -1.88 0.91
CA LYS A 47 10.12 -0.72 1.79
C LYS A 47 10.65 0.50 1.03
N TRP A 48 11.63 0.30 0.16
CA TRP A 48 12.25 1.39 -0.58
C TRP A 48 11.32 2.02 -1.62
N GLN A 49 10.54 1.20 -2.35
CA GLN A 49 9.51 1.70 -3.26
C GLN A 49 8.42 2.49 -2.50
N TYR A 50 7.99 1.99 -1.34
CA TYR A 50 7.01 2.68 -0.51
C TYR A 50 7.53 4.03 0.00
N ASN A 51 8.77 4.08 0.50
CA ASN A 51 9.36 5.33 0.96
C ASN A 51 9.42 6.36 -0.17
N LYS A 52 9.87 5.97 -1.37
CA LYS A 52 9.86 6.85 -2.55
C LYS A 52 8.46 7.35 -2.92
N PHE A 53 7.46 6.48 -2.80
CA PHE A 53 6.08 6.85 -3.05
C PHE A 53 5.61 7.93 -2.07
N VAL A 54 5.80 7.70 -0.76
CA VAL A 54 5.39 8.65 0.30
C VAL A 54 6.14 9.98 0.18
N GLU A 55 7.47 9.96 0.01
CA GLU A 55 8.28 11.17 -0.18
C GLU A 55 7.74 12.05 -1.33
N ARG A 56 7.34 11.43 -2.44
CA ARG A 56 6.78 12.14 -3.59
C ARG A 56 5.37 12.69 -3.33
N CYS A 57 4.56 11.96 -2.57
CA CYS A 57 3.22 12.41 -2.19
C CYS A 57 3.24 13.55 -1.17
N GLU A 58 4.17 13.52 -0.21
CA GLU A 58 4.35 14.59 0.78
C GLU A 58 4.91 15.87 0.13
N PHE A 59 5.80 15.75 -0.86
CA PHE A 59 6.35 16.90 -1.58
C PHE A 59 5.30 17.72 -2.34
N ASN A 60 4.20 17.10 -2.79
CA ASN A 60 3.13 17.77 -3.53
C ASN A 60 2.08 18.47 -2.63
N ASN A 61 2.24 18.43 -1.30
CA ASN A 61 1.34 19.10 -0.35
C ASN A 61 1.95 20.39 0.26
N ASN A 62 3.06 20.90 -0.31
CA ASN A 62 3.66 22.21 -0.04
C ASN A 62 3.55 23.11 -1.27
#